data_AF-A0A2N8KJX9-F1
#
_entry.id   AF-A0A2N8KJX9-F1
#
_cell.length_a   1.000
_cell.length_b   1.000
_cell.length_c   1.000
_cell.angle_alpha   90.00
_cell.angle_beta   90.00
_cell.angle_gamma   90.00
#
_symmetry.space_group_name_H-M   'P 1'
#
loop_
_entity.id
_entity.type
_entity.pdbx_description
1 polymer ?
#
loop_
_entity_poly.entity_id
_entity_poly.type
_entity_poly.pdbx_seq_one_letter_code
_entity_poly.pdbx_strand_id
1 'polypeptide(L)' 'MANTDIRCPCCHASFNLEHIAEDEALRELMALLADLPREVSRPLVAYVGLFRGPSRATAYERQLRLAREVLAMHQD' A
#
# COMPACT_ATOMS: atom_id res chain seq x y z
N MET A 1 6.53 -27.02 -1.20
CA MET A 1 6.49 -25.63 -0.68
C MET A 1 6.40 -24.71 -1.89
N ALA A 2 5.35 -23.89 -2.00
CA ALA A 2 5.25 -22.93 -3.09
C ALA A 2 6.31 -21.85 -2.85
N ASN A 3 7.10 -21.52 -3.89
CA ASN A 3 8.03 -20.41 -3.80
C ASN A 3 7.24 -19.10 -3.84
N THR A 4 7.24 -18.36 -2.73
CA THR A 4 6.56 -17.06 -2.56
C THR A 4 7.51 -15.87 -2.76
N ASP A 5 8.71 -16.11 -3.29
CA ASP A 5 9.65 -15.06 -3.63
C ASP A 5 9.08 -14.14 -4.70
N ILE A 6 9.12 -12.83 -4.42
CA ILE A 6 8.76 -11.80 -5.38
C ILE A 6 9.91 -10.82 -5.56
N ARG A 7 9.96 -10.21 -6.75
CA ARG A 7 10.96 -9.21 -7.12
C ARG A 7 10.29 -7.86 -7.30
N CYS A 8 10.75 -6.85 -6.56
CA CYS A 8 10.22 -5.49 -6.70
C CYS A 8 10.53 -4.95 -8.12
N PRO A 9 9.53 -4.46 -8.89
CA PRO A 9 9.78 -3.89 -10.21
C PRO A 9 10.50 -2.54 -10.15
N CYS A 10 10.52 -1.88 -8.99
CA CYS A 10 11.13 -0.55 -8.82
C CYS A 10 12.62 -0.62 -8.48
N CYS A 11 13.02 -1.54 -7.59
CA CYS A 11 14.40 -1.63 -7.09
C CYS A 11 15.04 -3.01 -7.26
N HIS A 12 14.31 -3.96 -7.83
CA HIS A 12 14.78 -5.33 -8.06
C HIS A 12 15.17 -6.14 -6.83
N ALA A 13 14.91 -5.65 -5.61
CA ALA A 13 15.04 -6.43 -4.39
C ALA A 13 14.16 -7.68 -4.45
N SER A 14 14.70 -8.82 -4.03
CA SER A 14 13.99 -10.09 -3.90
C SER A 14 13.69 -10.34 -2.43
N PHE A 15 12.45 -10.74 -2.13
CA PHE A 15 12.02 -11.06 -0.78
C PHE A 15 10.81 -12.00 -0.80
N ASN A 16 10.61 -12.76 0.27
CA ASN A 16 9.41 -13.59 0.47
C ASN A 16 8.19 -12.69 0.73
N LEU A 17 7.07 -12.98 0.08
CA LEU A 17 5.77 -12.34 0.30
C LEU A 17 5.37 -12.22 1.78
N GLU A 18 5.77 -13.17 2.63
CA GLU A 18 5.54 -13.12 4.08
C GLU A 18 6.11 -11.85 4.73
N HIS A 19 7.24 -11.32 4.26
CA HIS A 19 7.82 -10.08 4.78
C HIS A 19 6.91 -8.85 4.55
N ILE A 20 6.06 -8.85 3.52
CA ILE A 20 5.05 -7.79 3.34
C ILE A 20 4.01 -7.85 4.46
N ALA A 21 3.67 -9.05 4.93
CA ALA A 21 2.65 -9.25 5.95
C ALA A 21 3.16 -9.02 7.39
N GLU A 22 4.48 -8.94 7.60
CA GLU A 22 5.10 -8.65 8.90
C GLU A 22 4.89 -7.20 9.33
N ASP A 23 4.83 -6.26 8.37
CA ASP A 23 4.49 -4.87 8.65
C ASP A 23 2.97 -4.71 8.76
N GLU A 24 2.50 -4.37 9.97
CA GLU A 24 1.07 -4.28 10.29
C GLU A 24 0.34 -3.25 9.42
N ALA A 25 0.93 -2.07 9.24
CA ALA A 25 0.31 -1.00 8.48
C ALA A 25 0.27 -1.31 6.98
N LEU A 26 1.33 -1.93 6.45
CA LEU A 26 1.34 -2.41 5.07
C LEU A 26 0.28 -3.49 4.86
N ARG A 27 0.18 -4.47 5.77
CA ARG A 27 -0.83 -5.54 5.69
C ARG A 27 -2.24 -4.98 5.66
N GLU A 28 -2.56 -4.06 6.57
CA GLU A 28 -3.86 -3.39 6.60
C GLU A 28 -4.13 -2.54 5.35
N LEU A 29 -3.12 -1.82 4.85
CA LEU A 29 -3.24 -1.04 3.62
C LEU A 29 -3.52 -1.94 2.41
N MET A 30 -2.84 -3.08 2.30
CA MET A 30 -3.06 -4.03 1.21
C MET A 30 -4.45 -4.67 1.28
N ALA A 31 -4.93 -5.02 2.48
CA ALA A 31 -6.29 -5.52 2.68
C ALA A 31 -7.34 -4.48 2.25
N LEU A 32 -7.18 -3.22 2.71
CA LEU A 32 -8.05 -2.10 2.33
C LEU A 32 -8.11 -1.91 0.80
N LEU A 33 -6.95 -1.96 0.13
CA LEU A 33 -6.89 -1.80 -1.33
C LEU A 33 -7.50 -2.99 -2.09
N ALA A 34 -7.42 -4.20 -1.52
CA ALA A 34 -7.98 -5.41 -2.12
C ALA A 34 -9.52 -5.46 -2.03
N ASP A 35 -10.10 -4.90 -0.96
CA ASP A 35 -11.55 -4.88 -0.75
C ASP A 35 -12.28 -3.79 -1.56
N LEU A 36 -11.55 -2.80 -2.08
CA LEU A 36 -12.13 -1.69 -2.85
C LEU A 36 -12.33 -2.02 -4.34
N PRO A 37 -13.40 -1.50 -4.99
CA PRO A 37 -13.54 -1.56 -6.44
C PRO A 37 -12.31 -0.98 -7.14
N ARG A 38 -11.95 -1.53 -8.30
CA ARG A 38 -10.75 -1.13 -9.08
C ARG A 38 -10.75 0.37 -9.41
N GLU A 39 -11.93 0.93 -9.64
CA GLU A 39 -12.19 2.32 -9.99
C GLU A 39 -11.88 3.27 -8.81
N VAL A 40 -11.84 2.74 -7.59
CA VAL A 40 -11.53 3.47 -6.35
C VAL A 40 -10.10 3.20 -5.90
N SER A 41 -9.67 1.92 -5.89
CA SER A 41 -8.35 1.54 -5.38
C SER A 41 -7.20 2.12 -6.21
N ARG A 42 -7.33 2.15 -7.55
CA ARG A 42 -6.30 2.73 -8.43
C ARG A 42 -6.04 4.22 -8.20
N PRO A 43 -7.05 5.11 -8.24
CA PRO A 43 -6.82 6.52 -7.95
C PRO A 43 -6.37 6.76 -6.51
N LEU A 44 -6.82 5.93 -5.55
CA LEU A 44 -6.35 6.02 -4.17
C LEU A 44 -4.84 5.76 -4.04
N VAL A 45 -4.31 4.72 -4.73
CA VAL A 45 -2.86 4.47 -4.79
C VAL A 45 -2.10 5.65 -5.39
N ALA A 46 -2.63 6.24 -6.48
CA ALA A 46 -2.02 7.41 -7.10
C ALA A 46 -2.01 8.63 -6.16
N TYR A 47 -3.10 8.86 -5.43
CA TYR A 47 -3.24 9.92 -4.44
C TYR A 47 -2.23 9.76 -3.29
N VAL A 48 -2.13 8.57 -2.69
CA VAL A 48 -1.13 8.28 -1.64
C VAL A 48 0.30 8.56 -2.17
N GLY A 49 0.55 8.23 -3.44
CA GLY A 49 1.82 8.50 -4.11
C GLY A 49 2.21 9.98 -4.21
N LEU A 50 1.25 10.92 -4.13
CA LEU A 50 1.53 12.36 -4.15
C LEU A 50 2.31 12.83 -2.92
N PHE A 51 2.25 12.07 -1.82
CA PHE A 51 2.86 12.46 -0.54
C PHE A 51 4.27 11.91 -0.34
N ARG A 52 4.85 11.25 -1.36
CA ARG A 52 6.22 10.74 -1.31
C ARG A 52 7.22 11.89 -1.27
N GLY A 53 8.22 11.79 -0.39
CA GLY A 53 9.31 12.76 -0.35
C GLY A 53 10.29 12.59 -1.51
N PRO A 54 11.15 13.59 -1.77
CA PRO A 54 12.15 13.52 -2.85
C PRO A 54 13.22 12.44 -2.61
N SER A 55 13.49 12.08 -1.35
CA SER A 55 14.59 11.17 -0.97
C SER A 55 14.15 9.96 -0.15
N ARG A 56 12.91 9.93 0.34
CA ARG A 56 12.41 8.84 1.20
C ARG A 56 10.96 8.51 0.88
N ALA A 57 10.65 7.21 0.92
CA ALA A 57 9.29 6.73 0.86
C ALA A 57 8.50 7.17 2.10
N THR A 58 7.20 7.38 1.92
CA THR A 58 6.28 7.63 3.02
C THR A 58 6.14 6.38 3.89
N ALA A 59 6.21 6.51 5.21
CA ALA A 59 5.97 5.38 6.13
C ALA A 59 4.58 4.76 5.92
N TYR A 60 4.44 3.44 6.05
CA TYR A 60 3.20 2.72 5.73
C TYR A 60 2.03 3.15 6.62
N GLU A 61 2.28 3.48 7.90
CA GLU A 61 1.27 4.01 8.83
C GLU A 61 0.68 5.32 8.32
N ARG A 62 1.52 6.18 7.72
CA ARG A 62 1.06 7.43 7.11
C ARG A 62 0.28 7.17 5.83
N GLN A 63 0.70 6.21 5.00
CA GLN A 63 -0.04 5.81 3.80
C GLN A 63 -1.44 5.27 4.16
N LEU A 64 -1.52 4.38 5.15
CA LEU A 64 -2.77 3.80 5.65
C LEU A 64 -3.72 4.86 6.23
N ARG A 65 -3.20 5.78 7.05
CA ARG A 65 -3.99 6.90 7.57
C ARG A 65 -4.55 7.78 6.46
N LEU A 66 -3.72 8.20 5.50
CA LEU A 66 -4.18 9.00 4.35
C LEU A 66 -5.27 8.27 3.56
N ALA A 67 -5.13 6.95 3.38
CA ALA A 67 -6.13 6.15 2.69
C ALA A 67 -7.47 6.13 3.44
N ARG A 68 -7.44 5.90 4.76
CA ARG A 68 -8.64 5.93 5.61
C ARG A 68 -9.30 7.31 5.64
N GLU A 69 -8.53 8.38 5.76
CA GLU A 69 -9.03 9.76 5.75
C GLU A 69 -9.79 10.08 4.46
N VAL A 70 -9.27 9.69 3.29
CA VAL A 70 -9.95 9.90 2.01
C VAL A 70 -11.24 9.12 1.91
N LEU A 71 -11.24 7.85 2.32
CA LEU A 71 -12.44 7.02 2.27
C LEU A 71 -13.52 7.51 3.26
N ALA A 72 -13.11 8.08 4.38
CA ALA A 72 -14.02 8.70 5.34
C ALA A 72 -14.71 9.96 4.79
N MET A 73 -14.11 10.68 3.83
CA MET A 73 -14.74 11.84 3.18
C MET A 73 -15.99 11.49 2.36
N HIS A 74 -16.21 10.22 2.03
CA HIS A 74 -17.39 9.77 1.28
C HIS A 74 -18.55 9.32 2.18
N GLN A 75 -18.37 9.28 3.51
CA GLN A 75 -19.39 8.77 4.43
C GLN A 75 -20.49 9.80 4.80
N ASP A 76 -20.77 10.76 3.91
CA ASP A 76 -21.89 11.70 4.03
C ASP A 76 -23.19 11.15 3.43
#